data_AF-A0A1H6FQI7-F1
#
_entry.id   AF-A0A1H6FQI7-F1
#
_cell.length_a   1.000
_cell.length_b   1.000
_cell.length_c   1.000
_cell.angle_alpha   90.00
_cell.angle_beta   90.00
_cell.angle_gamma   90.00
#
_symmetry.space_group_name_H-M   'P 1'
#
loop_
_entity.id
_entity.type
_entity.pdbx_description
1 polymer ?
#
loop_
_entity_poly.entity_id
_entity_poly.type
_entity_poly.pdbx_seq_one_letter_code
_entity_poly.pdbx_strand_id
1 'polypeptide(L)'
;MIIRVASVTMAVLMVTGCATNSASSEAERLKVGLARVEAQCGAKPGTLKLDSDNLVAVAPEPDAKYETFDCVFRELKKPEFANHIKLGFVGNEAYAAEEQK
;
A
#
# COMPACT_ATOMS: atom_id res chain seq x y z
N MET A 1 -11.44 -62.84 32.07
CA MET A 1 -11.50 -61.37 32.26
C MET A 1 -11.07 -60.74 30.95
N ILE A 2 -12.02 -60.26 30.14
CA ILE A 2 -11.77 -59.80 28.75
C ILE A 2 -11.64 -58.27 28.79
N ILE A 3 -10.43 -57.77 28.66
CA ILE A 3 -10.15 -56.33 28.59
C ILE A 3 -10.46 -55.87 27.16
N ARG A 4 -11.60 -55.19 26.97
CA ARG A 4 -11.89 -54.49 25.72
C ARG A 4 -11.19 -53.14 25.74
N VAL A 5 -10.07 -53.04 25.05
CA VAL A 5 -9.37 -51.77 24.80
C VAL A 5 -10.18 -51.03 23.75
N ALA A 6 -10.97 -50.04 24.19
CA ALA A 6 -11.67 -49.13 23.32
C ALA A 6 -10.63 -48.25 22.61
N SER A 7 -10.43 -48.50 21.32
CA SER A 7 -9.57 -47.69 20.46
C SER A 7 -10.27 -46.34 20.23
N VAL A 8 -9.94 -45.35 21.05
CA VAL A 8 -10.39 -43.96 20.88
C VAL A 8 -9.53 -43.36 19.78
N THR A 9 -9.98 -43.49 18.53
CA THR A 9 -9.42 -42.78 17.39
C THR A 9 -9.74 -41.30 17.53
N MET A 10 -8.84 -40.57 18.20
CA MET A 10 -8.84 -39.12 18.28
C MET A 10 -8.59 -38.55 16.88
N ALA A 11 -9.67 -38.24 16.18
CA ALA A 11 -9.65 -37.56 14.90
C ALA A 11 -9.09 -36.14 15.11
N VAL A 12 -7.79 -35.98 14.85
CA VAL A 12 -7.14 -34.67 14.74
C VAL A 12 -7.67 -34.01 13.48
N LEU A 13 -8.73 -33.22 13.64
CA LEU A 13 -9.15 -32.21 12.69
C LEU A 13 -8.00 -31.19 12.58
N MET A 14 -7.09 -31.42 11.63
CA MET A 14 -6.15 -30.41 11.18
C MET A 14 -6.98 -29.31 10.51
N VAL A 15 -7.29 -28.26 11.28
CA VAL A 15 -7.82 -27.01 10.76
C VAL A 15 -6.78 -26.47 9.81
N THR A 16 -7.06 -26.57 8.51
CA THR A 16 -6.38 -25.84 7.45
C THR A 16 -6.49 -24.35 7.78
N GLY A 17 -5.44 -23.80 8.38
CA GLY A 17 -5.32 -22.36 8.55
C GLY A 17 -5.26 -21.72 7.18
N CYS A 18 -6.32 -21.02 6.78
CA CYS A 18 -6.30 -20.12 5.63
C CYS A 18 -5.33 -18.97 5.94
N ALA A 19 -4.05 -19.17 5.67
CA ALA A 19 -3.08 -18.09 5.56
C ALA A 19 -3.25 -17.45 4.18
N THR A 20 -4.34 -16.74 3.96
CA THR A 20 -4.55 -15.94 2.74
C THR A 20 -4.84 -14.48 3.11
N ASN A 21 -4.01 -13.59 2.57
CA ASN A 21 -4.34 -12.21 2.21
C ASN A 21 -4.33 -11.06 3.25
N SER A 22 -3.50 -11.09 4.30
CA SER A 22 -3.27 -9.86 5.11
C SER A 22 -2.66 -8.73 4.26
N ALA A 23 -1.63 -9.03 3.47
CA ALA A 23 -0.92 -8.06 2.63
C ALA A 23 -1.82 -7.41 1.56
N SER A 24 -2.73 -8.17 0.94
CA SER A 24 -3.66 -7.61 -0.05
C SER A 24 -4.69 -6.69 0.61
N SER A 25 -5.13 -7.01 1.83
CA SER A 25 -6.09 -6.18 2.56
C SER A 25 -5.51 -4.83 2.97
N GLU A 26 -4.23 -4.78 3.32
CA GLU A 26 -3.53 -3.54 3.66
C GLU A 26 -3.34 -2.65 2.43
N ALA A 27 -2.88 -3.22 1.31
CA ALA A 27 -2.72 -2.48 0.07
C ALA A 27 -4.03 -1.86 -0.44
N GLU A 28 -5.15 -2.58 -0.35
CA GLU A 28 -6.47 -2.03 -0.71
C GLU A 28 -6.89 -0.89 0.24
N ARG A 29 -6.66 -1.02 1.55
CA ARG A 29 -6.93 0.07 2.50
C ARG A 29 -6.09 1.31 2.20
N LEU A 30 -4.82 1.13 1.88
CA LEU A 30 -3.93 2.22 1.50
C LEU A 30 -4.41 2.91 0.21
N LYS A 31 -4.76 2.15 -0.85
CA LYS A 31 -5.30 2.73 -2.10
C LYS A 31 -6.54 3.59 -1.86
N VAL A 32 -7.50 3.10 -1.06
CA VAL A 32 -8.70 3.85 -0.70
C VAL A 32 -8.33 5.11 0.09
N GLY A 33 -7.37 5.00 1.01
CA GLY A 33 -6.84 6.14 1.77
C GLY A 33 -6.19 7.19 0.87
N LEU A 34 -5.39 6.78 -0.12
CA LEU A 34 -4.75 7.69 -1.08
C LEU A 34 -5.80 8.43 -1.92
N ALA A 35 -6.80 7.73 -2.45
CA ALA A 35 -7.90 8.35 -3.20
C ALA A 35 -8.67 9.38 -2.35
N ARG A 36 -8.82 9.12 -1.03
CA ARG A 36 -9.40 10.08 -0.09
C ARG A 36 -8.53 11.32 0.07
N VAL A 37 -7.21 11.17 0.19
CA VAL A 37 -6.27 12.28 0.27
C VAL A 37 -6.29 13.13 -1.01
N GLU A 38 -6.35 12.49 -2.19
CA GLU A 38 -6.47 13.20 -3.47
C GLU A 38 -7.72 14.09 -3.49
N ALA A 39 -8.87 13.53 -3.15
CA ALA A 39 -10.13 14.28 -3.08
C ALA A 39 -10.10 15.42 -2.05
N GLN A 40 -9.51 15.17 -0.87
CA GLN A 40 -9.43 16.16 0.21
C GLN A 40 -8.53 17.35 -0.15
N CYS A 41 -7.41 17.09 -0.82
CA CYS A 41 -6.44 18.12 -1.18
C CYS A 41 -6.70 18.74 -2.56
N GLY A 42 -7.74 18.29 -3.27
CA GLY A 42 -8.04 18.74 -4.62
C GLY A 42 -6.98 18.32 -5.65
N ALA A 43 -6.26 17.23 -5.39
CA ALA A 43 -5.40 16.61 -6.38
C ALA A 43 -6.26 15.83 -7.38
N LYS A 44 -5.78 15.72 -8.61
CA LYS A 44 -6.47 14.94 -9.64
C LYS A 44 -6.41 13.45 -9.28
N PRO A 45 -7.47 12.68 -9.56
CA PRO A 45 -7.43 11.23 -9.34
C PRO A 45 -6.27 10.56 -10.07
N GLY A 46 -5.51 9.74 -9.35
CA GLY A 46 -4.34 9.04 -9.89
C GLY A 46 -3.02 9.82 -9.84
N THR A 47 -3.00 10.99 -9.20
CA THR A 47 -1.78 11.70 -8.81
C THR A 47 -0.95 10.91 -7.80
N LEU A 48 -1.60 10.14 -6.92
CA LEU A 48 -1.00 9.24 -5.94
C LEU A 48 -1.20 7.80 -6.39
N LYS A 49 -0.11 7.06 -6.57
CA LYS A 49 -0.14 5.64 -6.94
C LYS A 49 0.63 4.82 -5.94
N LEU A 50 -0.01 3.76 -5.44
CA LEU A 50 0.64 2.76 -4.61
C LEU A 50 1.26 1.69 -5.52
N ASP A 51 2.58 1.70 -5.62
CA ASP A 51 3.39 0.70 -6.32
C ASP A 51 3.75 -0.46 -5.39
N SER A 52 4.60 -1.38 -5.89
CA SER A 52 5.17 -2.44 -5.06
C SER A 52 5.94 -1.88 -3.86
N ASP A 53 6.08 -2.69 -2.82
CA ASP A 53 6.79 -2.34 -1.57
C ASP A 53 6.22 -1.13 -0.81
N ASN A 54 4.92 -0.86 -1.03
CA ASN A 54 4.18 0.28 -0.49
C ASN A 54 4.81 1.64 -0.85
N LEU A 55 5.52 1.71 -1.97
CA LEU A 55 6.00 2.98 -2.50
C LEU A 55 4.81 3.78 -3.02
N VAL A 56 4.68 5.02 -2.58
CA VAL A 56 3.71 5.96 -3.13
C VAL A 56 4.44 6.88 -4.10
N ALA A 57 4.18 6.68 -5.39
CA ALA A 57 4.63 7.56 -6.44
C ALA A 57 3.67 8.76 -6.51
N VAL A 58 4.27 9.96 -6.52
CA VAL A 58 3.55 11.23 -6.67
C VAL A 58 3.85 11.76 -8.07
N ALA A 59 2.81 11.86 -8.91
CA ALA A 59 2.91 12.35 -10.28
C ALA A 59 2.03 13.61 -10.45
N PRO A 60 2.59 14.81 -10.20
CA PRO A 60 1.88 16.06 -10.44
C PRO A 60 1.60 16.28 -11.92
N GLU A 61 0.51 16.99 -12.23
CA GLU A 61 0.40 17.65 -13.53
C GLU A 61 1.33 18.86 -13.58
N PRO A 62 1.82 19.27 -14.78
CA PRO A 62 2.76 20.39 -14.91
C PRO A 62 2.26 21.73 -14.35
N ASP A 63 0.95 21.94 -14.31
CA ASP A 63 0.27 23.14 -13.83
C ASP A 63 -0.27 23.01 -12.40
N ALA A 64 0.01 21.88 -11.74
CA ALA A 64 -0.56 21.58 -10.45
C ALA A 64 0.02 22.50 -9.37
N LYS A 65 -0.89 23.01 -8.53
CA LYS A 65 -0.57 24.04 -7.54
C LYS A 65 0.28 23.49 -6.39
N TYR A 66 1.22 24.30 -5.91
CA TYR A 66 2.06 23.91 -4.78
C TYR A 66 1.23 23.59 -3.52
N GLU A 67 0.18 24.35 -3.26
CA GLU A 67 -0.68 24.20 -2.09
C GLU A 67 -1.40 22.84 -2.07
N THR A 68 -1.73 22.30 -3.24
CA THR A 68 -2.29 20.95 -3.39
C THR A 68 -1.31 19.91 -2.86
N PHE A 69 -0.03 20.01 -3.22
CA PHE A 69 0.98 19.03 -2.78
C PHE A 69 1.44 19.24 -1.34
N ASP A 70 1.48 20.48 -0.84
CA ASP A 70 1.70 20.73 0.58
C ASP A 70 0.62 20.02 1.43
N CYS A 71 -0.64 20.15 1.02
CA CYS A 71 -1.75 19.42 1.66
C CYS A 71 -1.52 17.90 1.59
N VAL A 72 -1.24 17.37 0.39
CA VAL A 72 -1.03 15.93 0.19
C VAL A 72 0.10 15.41 1.09
N PHE A 73 1.26 16.06 1.09
CA PHE A 73 2.39 15.60 1.90
C PHE A 73 2.13 15.72 3.40
N ARG A 74 1.37 16.72 3.85
CA ARG A 74 0.93 16.81 5.25
C ARG A 74 0.01 15.65 5.63
N GLU A 75 -0.90 15.26 4.77
CA GLU A 75 -1.79 14.12 5.00
C GLU A 75 -1.04 12.78 4.98
N LEU A 76 -0.13 12.58 4.03
CA LEU A 76 0.67 11.34 3.92
C LEU A 76 1.68 11.17 5.06
N LYS A 77 2.02 12.23 5.79
CA LYS A 77 2.84 12.17 7.01
C LYS A 77 2.05 11.73 8.24
N LYS A 78 0.73 11.60 8.17
CA LYS A 78 -0.07 11.13 9.30
C LYS A 78 0.19 9.65 9.58
N PRO A 79 0.02 9.17 10.83
CA PRO A 79 0.32 7.78 11.21
C PRO A 79 -0.41 6.71 10.39
N GLU A 80 -1.58 7.04 9.84
CA GLU A 80 -2.35 6.18 8.91
C GLU A 80 -1.54 5.76 7.68
N PHE A 81 -0.62 6.62 7.23
CA PHE A 81 0.20 6.39 6.05
C PHE A 81 1.68 6.26 6.39
N ALA A 82 2.24 7.15 7.21
CA ALA A 82 3.69 7.28 7.42
C ALA A 82 4.40 5.99 7.89
N ASN A 83 3.69 5.10 8.58
CA ASN A 83 4.23 3.82 9.04
C ASN A 83 4.08 2.68 8.03
N HIS A 84 3.32 2.92 6.96
CA HIS A 84 2.87 1.92 6.00
C HIS A 84 3.38 2.18 4.58
N ILE A 85 3.68 3.44 4.23
CA ILE A 85 4.11 3.84 2.89
C ILE A 85 5.53 4.39 2.87
N LYS A 86 6.21 4.22 1.73
CA LYS A 86 7.45 4.91 1.40
C LYS A 86 7.11 6.02 0.42
N LEU A 87 7.53 7.26 0.68
CA LEU A 87 7.31 8.35 -0.26
C LEU A 87 8.44 8.39 -1.28
N GLY A 88 8.12 8.08 -2.55
CA GLY A 88 9.03 8.26 -3.66
C GLY A 88 8.80 9.63 -4.31
N PHE A 89 9.77 10.52 -4.23
CA PHE A 89 9.77 11.71 -5.09
C PHE A 89 10.25 11.28 -6.47
N VAL A 90 9.35 11.30 -7.46
CA VAL A 90 9.75 11.21 -8.86
C VAL A 90 10.31 12.58 -9.22
N GLY A 91 11.59 12.80 -8.96
CA GLY A 91 12.30 13.96 -9.45
C GLY A 91 12.13 14.00 -10.97
N ASN A 92 11.87 15.17 -11.53
CA ASN A 92 11.97 15.42 -12.97
C ASN A 92 13.48 15.40 -13.33
N GLU A 93 14.13 14.26 -13.09
CA GLU A 93 15.52 14.01 -13.40
C GLU A 93 15.59 13.99 -14.91
N ALA A 94 15.83 15.17 -15.49
CA ALA A 94 16.30 15.28 -16.85
C ALA A 94 17.59 14.47 -16.89
N TYR A 95 17.50 13.22 -17.33
CA TYR A 95 18.65 12.53 -17.87
C TYR A 95 19.17 13.47 -18.95
N ALA A 96 20.26 14.19 -18.65
CA ALA A 96 21.06 14.79 -19.68
C ALA A 96 21.33 13.63 -20.64
N ALA A 97 20.84 13.75 -21.88
CA ALA A 97 21.11 12.78 -22.91
C ALA A 97 22.62 12.63 -22.96
N GLU A 98 23.14 11.56 -22.35
CA GLU A 98 24.56 11.25 -22.45
C GLU A 98 24.81 11.16 -23.95
N GLU A 99 25.63 12.11 -24.40
CA GLU A 99 25.89 12.39 -25.78
C GLU A 99 26.21 11.08 -26.50
N GLN A 100 25.44 10.80 -27.55
CA GLN A 100 25.81 9.81 -28.54
C GLN A 100 27.26 10.09 -28.95
N LYS A 101 28.18 9.20 -28.59
CA LYS A 101 29.55 9.20 -29.08
C LYS A 101 29.89 7.85 -29.67
#